data_AF-A0A356UFD8-F1
#
_entry.id   AF-A0A356UFD8-F1
#
_cell.length_a   1.000
_cell.length_b   1.000
_cell.length_c   1.000
_cell.angle_alpha   90.00
_cell.angle_beta   90.00
_cell.angle_gamma   90.00
#
_symmetry.space_group_name_H-M   'P 1'
#
loop_
_entity.id
_entity.type
_entity.pdbx_description
1 polymer ?
#
loop_
_entity_poly.entity_id
_entity_poly.type
_entity_poly.pdbx_seq_one_letter_code
_entity_poly.pdbx_strand_id
1 'polypeptide(L)' 'NRIVEREGVLESIYPNIFVIKLNERKIERRVSYTYADVLTETVELFVYDKQDLEIRIASANN' A
#
# COMPACT_ATOMS: atom_id res chain seq x y z
N ASN A 1 -18.79 -7.20 4.67
CA ASN A 1 -17.43 -6.96 4.13
C ASN A 1 -16.48 -6.67 5.26
N ARG A 2 -15.32 -7.34 5.27
CA ARG A 2 -14.26 -7.11 6.26
C ARG A 2 -13.11 -6.41 5.54
N ILE A 3 -12.81 -5.19 5.98
CA ILE A 3 -11.61 -4.48 5.54
C ILE A 3 -10.44 -5.04 6.36
N VAL A 4 -9.30 -5.25 5.71
CA VAL A 4 -8.07 -5.77 6.34
C VAL A 4 -6.98 -4.73 6.16
N GLU A 5 -6.60 -4.08 7.25
CA GLU A 5 -5.49 -3.13 7.30
C GLU A 5 -4.19 -3.86 7.58
N ARG A 6 -3.13 -3.46 6.87
CA ARG A 6 -1.77 -3.98 7.08
C ARG A 6 -0.74 -2.89 6.84
N GLU A 7 0.30 -2.91 7.65
CA GLU A 7 1.46 -2.04 7.51
C GLU A 7 2.62 -2.78 6.85
N GLY A 8 3.44 -2.05 6.11
CA GLY A 8 4.61 -2.59 5.46
C GLY A 8 5.46 -1.51 4.84
N VAL A 9 6.57 -1.93 4.25
CA VAL A 9 7.50 -1.06 3.52
C VAL A 9 7.38 -1.33 2.03
N LEU A 10 7.39 -0.27 1.22
CA LEU A 10 7.52 -0.38 -0.23
C LEU A 10 8.90 -0.97 -0.56
N GLU A 11 8.93 -2.23 -0.98
CA GLU A 11 10.17 -2.97 -1.19
C GLU A 11 10.69 -2.81 -2.62
N SER A 12 9.80 -2.77 -3.62
CA SER A 12 10.17 -2.68 -5.03
C SER A 12 9.05 -2.09 -5.89
N ILE A 13 9.43 -1.46 -7.00
CA ILE A 13 8.51 -0.85 -7.97
C ILE A 13 8.83 -1.40 -9.36
N TYR A 14 7.78 -1.74 -10.10
CA TYR A 14 7.83 -2.19 -11.48
C TYR A 14 6.80 -1.40 -12.32
N PRO A 15 6.87 -1.42 -13.66
CA PRO A 15 6.00 -0.58 -14.50
C PRO A 15 4.49 -0.73 -14.24
N ASN A 16 4.02 -1.91 -13.84
CA ASN A 16 2.59 -2.18 -13.66
C ASN A 16 2.19 -2.55 -12.22
N ILE A 17 3.16 -2.82 -11.36
CA ILE A 17 2.93 -3.27 -9.98
C ILE A 17 3.96 -2.70 -9.02
N PHE A 18 3.59 -2.63 -7.75
CA PHE A 18 4.51 -2.37 -6.66
C PHE A 18 4.42 -3.49 -5.62
N VAL A 19 5.53 -3.73 -4.92
CA VAL A 19 5.67 -4.80 -3.92
C VAL A 19 5.82 -4.19 -2.54
N ILE A 20 4.94 -4.58 -1.62
CA ILE A 20 5.03 -4.23 -0.21
C ILE A 20 5.50 -5.45 0.58
N LYS A 21 6.55 -5.26 1.38
CA LYS A 21 6.96 -6.21 2.42
C LYS A 21 6.20 -5.86 3.71
N LEU A 22 5.31 -6.75 4.14
CA LEU A 22 4.46 -6.54 5.31
C LEU A 22 5.23 -6.73 6.61
N ASN A 23 4.96 -5.86 7.58
CA ASN A 23 5.53 -5.91 8.92
C ASN A 23 4.70 -6.85 9.81
N GLU A 24 4.66 -8.14 9.47
CA GLU A 24 3.99 -9.16 10.27
C GLU A 24 4.96 -9.77 11.30
N ARG A 25 4.50 -9.95 12.55
CA ARG A 25 5.34 -10.33 13.72
C ARG A 25 6.14 -11.63 13.58
N LYS A 26 5.81 -12.52 12.64
CA LYS A 26 6.36 -13.89 12.59
C LYS A 26 6.73 -14.40 11.21
N ILE A 27 6.22 -13.81 10.13
CA ILE A 27 6.45 -14.29 8.77
C ILE A 27 6.65 -13.07 7.88
N GLU A 28 7.79 -13.00 7.20
CA GLU A 28 7.96 -12.01 6.14
C GLU A 28 7.05 -12.36 4.97
N ARG A 29 6.04 -11.52 4.73
CA ARG A 29 5.11 -11.68 3.62
C ARG A 29 5.26 -10.53 2.64
N ARG A 30 5.35 -10.86 1.36
CA ARG A 30 5.31 -9.89 0.26
C ARG A 30 3.94 -9.94 -0.39
N VAL A 31 3.39 -8.78 -0.69
CA VAL A 31 2.18 -8.62 -1.49
C VAL A 31 2.46 -7.64 -2.61
N SER A 32 1.82 -7.86 -3.74
CA SER A 32 1.93 -7.00 -4.91
C SER A 32 0.58 -6.43 -5.24
N TYR A 33 0.55 -5.15 -5.57
CA TYR A 33 -0.63 -4.41 -5.99
C TYR A 33 -0.35 -3.72 -7.32
N THR A 34 -1.39 -3.55 -8.12
CA THR A 34 -1.32 -2.76 -9.35
C THR A 34 -1.65 -1.30 -9.04
N TYR A 35 -1.28 -0.39 -9.94
CA TYR A 35 -1.73 1.00 -9.85
C TYR A 35 -3.24 1.13 -10.04
N ALA A 36 -3.83 0.24 -10.84
CA ALA A 36 -5.27 0.20 -11.05
C ALA A 36 -6.03 -0.14 -9.76
N ASP A 37 -5.47 -0.96 -8.86
CA ASP A 37 -6.10 -1.29 -7.58
C ASP A 37 -6.30 -0.05 -6.69
N VAL A 38 -5.32 0.86 -6.70
CA VAL A 38 -5.40 2.15 -5.99
C VAL A 38 -6.38 3.09 -6.68
N LEU A 39 -6.32 3.17 -8.02
CA LEU A 39 -7.19 4.04 -8.80
C LEU A 39 -8.67 3.65 -8.73
N THR A 40 -8.96 2.35 -8.61
CA THR A 40 -10.31 1.78 -8.53
C THR A 40 -10.78 1.58 -7.09
N GLU A 41 -10.01 2.05 -6.10
CA GLU A 41 -10.30 1.97 -4.67
C GLU A 41 -10.55 0.53 -4.16
N THR A 42 -10.05 -0.48 -4.87
CA THR A 42 -10.02 -1.86 -4.36
C THR A 42 -8.97 -2.01 -3.24
N VAL A 43 -8.00 -1.09 -3.21
CA VAL A 43 -6.98 -0.93 -2.17
C VAL A 43 -6.84 0.55 -1.82
N GLU A 44 -6.89 0.87 -0.54
CA GLU A 44 -6.54 2.20 -0.03
C GLU A 44 -5.10 2.20 0.47
N LEU A 45 -4.31 3.19 0.04
CA LEU A 45 -2.90 3.32 0.41
C LEU A 45 -2.67 4.59 1.21
N PHE A 46 -1.96 4.45 2.32
CA PHE A 46 -1.52 5.55 3.19
C PHE A 46 0.00 5.49 3.31
N VAL A 47 0.66 6.64 3.30
CA VAL A 47 2.09 6.77 3.53
C VAL A 47 2.35 7.61 4.77
N TYR A 48 3.36 7.26 5.55
CA TYR A 48 3.76 8.00 6.73
C TYR A 48 4.77 9.09 6.36
N ASP A 49 4.56 10.32 6.85
CA ASP A 49 5.52 11.41 6.73
C ASP A 49 6.64 11.30 7.79
N LYS A 50 7.53 12.30 7.85
CA LYS A 50 8.64 12.32 8.84
C LYS A 50 8.17 12.50 10.29
N GLN A 51 6.90 12.81 10.50
CA GLN A 51 6.25 13.03 11.79
C GLN A 51 5.27 11.89 12.11
N ASP A 52 5.36 10.76 11.40
CA ASP A 52 4.45 9.61 11.51
C ASP A 52 2.97 9.95 11.23
N LEU A 53 2.71 11.01 10.46
CA LEU A 53 1.35 11.35 10.02
C LEU A 53 0.97 10.54 8.78
N GLU A 54 -0.24 9.97 8.80
CA GLU A 54 -0.81 9.25 7.67
C GLU A 54 -1.29 10.20 6.58
N ILE A 55 -0.72 10.05 5.38
CA ILE A 55 -1.13 10.76 4.17
C ILE A 55 -1.79 9.73 3.25
N ARG A 56 -3.08 9.90 2.98
CA ARG A 56 -3.78 9.07 1.99
C ARG A 56 -3.27 9.39 0.59
N ILE A 57 -2.85 8.36 -0.14
CA ILE A 57 -2.57 8.45 -1.57
C ILE A 57 -3.93 8.44 -2.26
N ALA A 58 -4.42 9.62 -2.66
CA ALA A 58 -5.65 9.72 -3.43
C ALA A 58 -5.42 9.20 -4.86
N SER A 59 -6.39 8.44 -5.39
CA SER A 59 -6.57 8.29 -6.83
C SER A 59 -6.65 9.70 -7.41
N ALA A 60 -5.69 10.08 -8.24
CA ALA A 60 -5.61 11.42 -8.81
C ALA A 60 -6.79 11.63 -9.77
N ASN A 61 -7.94 12.05 -9.23
CA ASN A 61 -8.98 12.69 -10.00
C ASN A 61 -8.68 14.19 -10.00
N ASN A 62 -8.16 14.66 -11.13
CA ASN A 62 -8.18 16.06 -11.52
C ASN A 62 -9.11 16.19 -12.71
#